data_AF-A0A3D6DSK6-F1
#
_entry.id   AF-A0A3D6DSK6-F1
#
_cell.length_a   1.000
_cell.length_b   1.000
_cell.length_c   1.000
_cell.angle_alpha   90.00
_cell.angle_beta   90.00
_cell.angle_gamma   90.00
#
_symmetry.space_group_name_H-M   'P 1'
#
loop_
_entity.id
_entity.type
_entity.pdbx_description
1 polymer ?
#
loop_
_entity_poly.entity_id
_entity_poly.type
_entity_poly.pdbx_seq_one_letter_code
_entity_poly.pdbx_strand_id
1 'polypeptide(L)'
;MAAQGGLGDVFLKTRDLAAANDAFTATRRLAEDRLASDPANAEWQRDLIVSYVKLSEVSGRETFVQKALQIARNMQQRGILAPRDAWLINELRRRAGQ
;
A
#
# COMPACT_ATOMS: atom_id res chain seq x y z
N MET A 1 20.41 16.98 -9.39
CA MET A 1 19.98 15.70 -8.80
C MET A 1 18.79 16.02 -7.90
N ALA A 2 17.58 15.97 -8.46
CA ALA A 2 16.37 16.34 -7.73
C ALA A 2 16.02 15.19 -6.77
N ALA A 3 15.93 15.51 -5.48
CA ALA A 3 15.38 14.64 -4.46
C ALA A 3 13.96 14.27 -4.86
N GLN A 4 13.79 13.08 -5.42
CA GLN A 4 12.49 12.44 -5.51
C GLN A 4 12.14 12.05 -4.08
N GLY A 5 11.30 12.87 -3.45
CA GLY A 5 10.59 12.55 -2.21
C GLY A 5 9.76 11.29 -2.44
N GLY A 6 10.43 10.14 -2.36
CA GLY A 6 9.80 8.83 -2.26
C GLY A 6 9.01 8.77 -0.96
N LEU A 7 8.18 7.73 -0.80
CA LEU A 7 7.23 7.59 0.32
C LEU A 7 7.82 7.70 1.74
N GLY A 8 9.13 7.94 1.91
CA GLY A 8 9.72 8.39 3.17
C GLY A 8 8.92 9.52 3.85
N ASP A 9 8.46 10.54 3.11
CA ASP A 9 7.63 11.61 3.68
C ASP A 9 6.21 11.17 4.08
N VAL A 10 5.62 10.20 3.35
CA VAL A 10 4.30 9.65 3.67
C VAL A 10 4.35 8.70 4.87
N PHE A 11 5.49 8.02 5.09
CA PHE A 11 5.72 7.11 6.23
C PHE A 11 6.23 7.84 7.48
N LEU A 12 6.85 9.02 7.37
CA LEU A 12 7.31 9.77 8.55
C LEU A 12 6.16 10.37 9.38
N LYS A 13 4.96 10.52 8.80
CA LYS A 13 3.74 10.95 9.51
C LYS A 13 3.01 9.82 10.27
N THR A 14 3.67 8.70 10.55
CA THR A 14 3.08 7.56 11.28
C THR A 14 3.25 7.68 12.80
N ARG A 15 3.29 8.91 13.34
CA ARG A 15 3.52 9.13 14.77
C ARG A 15 2.27 8.94 15.64
N ASP A 16 1.12 8.66 15.02
CA ASP A 16 -0.18 8.44 15.68
C ASP A 16 -0.78 7.06 15.33
N LEU A 17 0.01 6.01 15.54
CA LEU A 17 -0.27 4.63 15.13
C LEU A 17 -1.64 4.08 15.59
N ALA A 18 -2.16 4.53 16.74
CA ALA A 18 -3.44 4.06 17.28
C ALA A 18 -4.65 4.66 16.56
N ALA A 19 -4.69 5.98 16.39
CA ALA A 19 -5.73 6.66 15.60
C ALA A 19 -5.64 6.26 14.12
N ALA A 20 -4.42 6.03 13.64
CA ALA A 20 -4.17 5.59 12.29
C ALA A 20 -4.70 4.16 12.06
N ASN A 21 -4.59 3.23 13.02
CA ASN A 21 -5.10 1.87 12.89
C ASN A 21 -6.64 1.81 12.68
N ASP A 22 -7.39 2.66 13.39
CA ASP A 22 -8.85 2.74 13.24
C ASP A 22 -9.23 3.35 11.89
N ALA A 23 -8.57 4.47 11.54
CA ALA A 23 -8.72 5.12 10.24
C ALA A 23 -8.33 4.20 9.07
N PHE A 24 -7.27 3.39 9.20
CA PHE A 24 -6.87 2.41 8.17
C PHE A 24 -7.81 1.22 8.11
N THR A 25 -8.41 0.81 9.22
CA THR A 25 -9.41 -0.26 9.18
C THR A 25 -10.68 0.18 8.45
N ALA A 26 -11.14 1.41 8.73
CA ALA A 26 -12.27 2.01 8.01
C ALA A 26 -11.93 2.26 6.53
N THR A 27 -10.76 2.85 6.24
CA THR A 27 -10.31 3.11 4.86
C THR A 27 -10.09 1.82 4.09
N ARG A 28 -9.57 0.77 4.72
CA ARG A 28 -9.43 -0.57 4.13
C ARG A 28 -10.79 -1.16 3.78
N ARG A 29 -11.78 -1.11 4.67
CA ARG A 29 -13.13 -1.61 4.36
C ARG A 29 -13.73 -0.86 3.17
N LEU A 30 -13.64 0.47 3.18
CA LEU A 30 -14.12 1.29 2.07
C LEU A 30 -13.37 0.98 0.77
N ALA A 31 -12.05 0.80 0.83
CA ALA A 31 -11.22 0.44 -0.31
C ALA A 31 -11.54 -0.97 -0.84
N GLU A 32 -11.80 -1.94 0.04
CA GLU A 32 -12.20 -3.31 -0.34
C GLU A 32 -13.60 -3.32 -0.99
N ASP A 33 -14.58 -2.61 -0.43
CA ASP A 33 -15.93 -2.45 -1.01
C ASP A 33 -15.87 -1.73 -2.38
N ARG A 34 -15.05 -0.68 -2.45
CA ARG A 34 -14.81 0.08 -3.67
C ARG A 34 -14.07 -0.75 -4.73
N LEU A 35 -13.08 -1.56 -4.34
CA LEU A 35 -12.39 -2.49 -5.23
C LEU A 35 -13.30 -3.61 -5.75
N ALA A 36 -14.30 -4.02 -4.97
CA ALA A 36 -15.34 -4.93 -5.44
C ALA A 36 -16.21 -4.28 -6.54
N SER A 37 -16.37 -2.95 -6.50
CA SER A 37 -17.18 -2.20 -7.48
C SER A 37 -16.39 -1.74 -8.71
N ASP A 38 -15.20 -1.18 -8.52
CA ASP A 38 -14.29 -0.79 -9.59
C ASP A 38 -12.86 -1.25 -9.28
N PRO A 39 -12.52 -2.49 -9.70
CA PRO A 39 -11.19 -2.99 -9.49
C PRO A 39 -10.15 -2.29 -10.37
N ALA A 40 -10.51 -1.50 -11.38
CA ALA A 40 -9.55 -0.82 -12.26
C ALA A 40 -9.02 0.50 -11.68
N ASN A 41 -9.60 1.01 -10.60
CA ASN A 41 -9.18 2.26 -10.01
C ASN A 41 -7.82 2.14 -9.31
N ALA A 42 -6.79 2.73 -9.94
CA ALA A 42 -5.42 2.66 -9.45
C ALA A 42 -5.20 3.43 -8.12
N GLU A 43 -5.96 4.49 -7.86
CA GLU A 43 -5.87 5.23 -6.59
C GLU A 43 -6.37 4.38 -5.42
N TRP A 44 -7.49 3.69 -5.59
CA TRP A 44 -8.04 2.81 -4.55
C TRP A 44 -7.14 1.60 -4.27
N GLN A 45 -6.50 1.05 -5.29
CA GLN A 45 -5.50 0.00 -5.09
C GLN A 45 -4.26 0.51 -4.33
N ARG A 46 -3.82 1.74 -4.61
CA ARG A 46 -2.72 2.37 -3.88
C ARG A 46 -3.07 2.61 -2.42
N ASP A 47 -4.26 3.11 -2.12
CA ASP A 47 -4.73 3.32 -0.75
C ASP A 47 -4.79 2.00 0.04
N LEU A 48 -5.20 0.91 -0.62
CA LEU A 48 -5.21 -0.42 -0.03
C LEU A 48 -3.78 -0.94 0.25
N ILE A 49 -2.83 -0.73 -0.68
CA ILE A 49 -1.41 -1.05 -0.47
C ILE A 49 -0.85 -0.31 0.75
N VAL A 50 -1.09 1.01 0.84
CA VAL A 50 -0.61 1.84 1.96
C VAL A 50 -1.19 1.35 3.29
N SER A 51 -2.49 1.03 3.32
CA SER A 51 -3.15 0.51 4.52
C SER A 51 -2.51 -0.81 4.99
N TYR A 52 -2.21 -1.71 4.05
CA TYR A 52 -1.55 -2.97 4.37
C TYR A 52 -0.09 -2.79 4.84
N VAL A 53 0.68 -1.87 4.25
CA VAL A 53 2.04 -1.58 4.73
C VAL A 53 2.01 -1.06 6.17
N LYS A 54 1.10 -0.13 6.48
CA LYS A 54 1.00 0.41 7.84
C LYS A 54 0.52 -0.62 8.86
N LEU A 55 -0.43 -1.49 8.48
CA LEU A 55 -0.81 -2.63 9.31
C LEU A 55 0.37 -3.58 9.56
N SER A 56 1.25 -3.79 8.57
CA SER A 56 2.48 -4.58 8.77
C SER A 56 3.45 -3.91 9.74
N GLU A 57 3.60 -2.58 9.69
CA GLU A 57 4.47 -1.82 10.58
C GLU A 57 3.94 -1.83 12.02
N VAL A 58 2.62 -1.73 12.20
CA VAL A 58 1.97 -1.78 13.52
C VAL A 58 1.99 -3.19 14.12
N SER A 59 1.70 -4.21 13.32
CA SER A 59 1.52 -5.58 13.81
C SER A 59 2.76 -6.46 13.72
N GLY A 60 3.79 -6.03 12.97
CA GLY A 60 4.97 -6.83 12.63
C GLY A 60 4.67 -8.04 11.74
N ARG A 61 3.46 -8.15 11.16
CA ARG A 61 3.05 -9.33 10.39
C ARG A 61 3.39 -9.21 8.92
N GLU A 62 4.20 -10.15 8.44
CA GLU A 62 4.57 -10.27 7.02
C GLU A 62 3.35 -10.48 6.11
N THR A 63 2.28 -11.11 6.61
CA THR A 63 1.03 -11.33 5.86
C THR A 63 0.48 -10.04 5.24
N PHE A 64 0.63 -8.90 5.91
CA PHE A 64 0.15 -7.64 5.37
C PHE A 64 1.06 -7.09 4.28
N VAL A 65 2.39 -7.24 4.40
CA VAL A 65 3.32 -6.92 3.32
C VAL A 65 3.05 -7.78 2.08
N GLN A 66 2.81 -9.08 2.27
CA GLN A 66 2.46 -10.01 1.21
C GLN A 66 1.16 -9.59 0.48
N LYS A 67 0.12 -9.17 1.22
CA LYS A 67 -1.12 -8.65 0.63
C LYS A 67 -0.89 -7.39 -0.19
N ALA A 68 -0.12 -6.42 0.33
CA ALA A 68 0.26 -5.23 -0.41
C ALA A 68 1.01 -5.57 -1.70
N LEU A 69 1.97 -6.50 -1.64
CA LEU A 69 2.73 -6.96 -2.80
C LEU A 69 1.84 -7.60 -3.87
N GLN A 70 0.86 -8.41 -3.45
CA GLN A 70 -0.09 -9.06 -4.35
C GLN A 70 -0.93 -8.03 -5.13
N ILE A 71 -1.40 -6.97 -4.44
CA ILE A 71 -2.17 -5.90 -5.09
C ILE A 71 -1.29 -5.17 -6.10
N ALA A 72 -0.08 -4.78 -5.72
CA ALA A 72 0.85 -4.09 -6.62
C ALA A 72 1.19 -4.92 -7.86
N ARG A 73 1.36 -6.25 -7.72
CA ARG A 73 1.55 -7.18 -8.84
C ARG A 73 0.32 -7.25 -9.74
N ASN A 74 -0.88 -7.28 -9.17
CA ASN A 74 -2.14 -7.26 -9.94
C ASN A 74 -2.27 -5.95 -10.73
N MET A 75 -1.96 -4.81 -10.11
CA MET A 75 -1.92 -3.51 -10.81
C MET A 75 -0.98 -3.54 -12.02
N GLN A 76 0.22 -4.12 -11.85
CA GLN A 76 1.21 -4.24 -12.91
C GLN A 76 0.72 -5.13 -14.05
N GLN A 77 0.18 -6.31 -13.73
CA GLN A 77 -0.35 -7.25 -14.72
C GLN A 77 -1.49 -6.65 -15.54
N ARG A 78 -2.30 -5.78 -14.92
CA ARG A 78 -3.42 -5.09 -15.57
C ARG A 78 -3.01 -3.79 -16.27
N GLY A 79 -1.74 -3.39 -16.19
CA GLY A 79 -1.25 -2.14 -16.79
C GLY A 79 -1.79 -0.87 -16.12
N ILE A 80 -2.40 -0.98 -14.94
CA ILE A 80 -2.93 0.16 -14.17
C ILE A 80 -1.92 0.69 -13.15
N LEU A 81 -0.84 -0.04 -12.90
CA LEU A 81 0.27 0.47 -12.10
C LEU A 81 1.00 1.56 -12.88
N ALA A 82 0.90 2.80 -12.40
CA ALA A 82 1.63 3.89 -13.01
C ALA A 82 3.16 3.62 -12.95
N PRO A 83 3.94 3.98 -13.99
CA PRO A 83 5.39 3.77 -13.99
C PRO A 83 6.11 4.39 -12.79
N ARG A 84 5.61 5.54 -12.31
CA ARG A 84 6.10 6.22 -11.09
C ARG A 84 5.92 5.41 -9.81
N ASP A 85 5.08 4.39 -9.83
CA ASP A 85 4.71 3.54 -8.70
C ASP A 85 5.29 2.12 -8.85
N ALA A 86 6.04 1.83 -9.92
CA ALA A 86 6.65 0.52 -10.17
C ALA A 86 7.63 0.08 -9.07
N TRP A 87 8.25 1.05 -8.39
CA TRP A 87 9.17 0.80 -7.29
C TRP A 87 8.47 0.20 -6.05
N LEU A 88 7.15 0.37 -5.89
CA LEU A 88 6.37 -0.22 -4.79
C LEU A 88 6.57 -1.73 -4.73
N ILE A 89 6.59 -2.39 -5.88
CA ILE A 89 6.75 -3.85 -5.97
C ILE A 89 8.11 -4.27 -5.41
N ASN A 90 9.18 -3.55 -5.74
CA ASN A 90 10.53 -3.86 -5.29
C ASN A 90 10.68 -3.63 -3.78
N GLU A 91 10.11 -2.54 -3.26
CA GLU A 91 10.12 -2.25 -1.82
C GLU A 91 9.33 -3.29 -1.03
N LEU A 92 8.12 -3.63 -1.49
CA LEU A 92 7.28 -4.64 -0.85
C LEU A 92 7.92 -6.04 -0.90
N ARG A 93 8.62 -6.36 -1.99
CA ARG A 93 9.39 -7.61 -2.12
C ARG A 93 10.51 -7.67 -1.08
N ARG A 94 11.30 -6.60 -0.96
CA ARG A 94 12.36 -6.47 0.06
C ARG A 94 11.80 -6.66 1.48
N ARG A 95 10.68 -6.02 1.80
CA ARG A 95 10.03 -6.13 3.12
C ARG A 95 9.45 -7.53 3.40
N ALA A 96 9.02 -8.25 2.36
CA ALA A 96 8.54 -9.61 2.46
C ALA A 96 9.66 -10.67 2.46
N GLY A 97 10.94 -10.24 2.45
CA GLY A 97 12.09 -11.15 2.41
C GLY A 97 12.26 -11.91 1.09
N GLN A 98 11.71 -11.38 -0.02
CA GLN A 98 11.78 -11.96 -1.37
C GLN A 98 12.80 -11.27 -2.27
#